data_AF-A0A1A8M8W0-F1
#
_entry.id   AF-A0A1A8M8W0-F1
#
_cell.length_a   1.000
_cell.length_b   1.000
_cell.length_c   1.000
_cell.angle_alpha   90.00
_cell.angle_beta   90.00
_cell.angle_gamma   90.00
#
_symmetry.space_group_name_H-M   'P 1'
#
loop_
_entity.id
_entity.type
_entity.pdbx_description
1 polymer ?
#
loop_
_entity_poly.entity_id
_entity_poly.type
_entity_poly.pdbx_seq_one_letter_code
_entity_poly.pdbx_strand_id
1 'polypeptide(L)' 'MEQCLNIAHSIETLSSLDNVSEMYPFFYRPIDLSLQDQWDLSSPEEHYRQKTELHEMWRLSTVNKDYSVCPSYPPAVI' A
#
# COMPACT_ATOMS: atom_id res chain seq x y z
N MET A 1 32.48 -19.46 -16.68
CA MET A 1 31.96 -18.23 -17.32
C MET A 1 30.44 -18.30 -17.45
N GLU A 2 29.89 -19.38 -18.00
CA GLU A 2 28.43 -19.63 -18.12
C GLU A 2 27.63 -19.42 -16.83
N GLN A 3 28.09 -19.92 -15.68
CA GLN A 3 27.39 -19.74 -14.41
C GLN A 3 27.25 -18.26 -14.00
N CYS A 4 28.26 -17.44 -14.29
CA CYS A 4 28.21 -15.99 -14.04
C CYS A 4 27.17 -15.32 -14.95
N LEU A 5 27.11 -15.75 -16.22
CA LEU A 5 26.12 -15.25 -17.18
C LEU A 5 24.69 -15.61 -16.76
N ASN A 6 24.48 -16.85 -16.30
CA ASN A 6 23.17 -17.30 -15.82
C ASN A 6 22.70 -16.51 -14.59
N ILE A 7 23.62 -16.21 -13.67
CA ILE A 7 23.33 -15.37 -12.49
C ILE A 7 23.00 -13.94 -12.92
N ALA A 8 23.79 -13.34 -13.81
CA ALA A 8 23.51 -11.99 -14.29
C ALA A 8 22.14 -11.90 -14.98
N HIS A 9 21.83 -12.86 -15.83
CA HIS A 9 20.56 -12.94 -16.54
C HIS A 9 19.36 -13.15 -15.60
N SER A 10 19.49 -14.00 -14.59
CA SER A 10 18.39 -14.22 -13.63
C SER A 10 18.14 -12.99 -12.74
N ILE A 11 19.20 -12.28 -12.34
CA ILE A 11 19.07 -11.01 -11.59
C ILE A 11 18.37 -9.96 -12.44
N GLU A 12 18.81 -9.75 -13.68
CA GLU A 12 18.20 -8.79 -14.60
C GLU A 12 16.71 -9.11 -14.80
N THR A 13 16.38 -10.37 -15.10
CA THR A 13 15.00 -10.81 -15.35
C THR A 13 14.09 -10.59 -14.13
N LEU A 14 14.57 -10.91 -12.92
CA LEU A 14 13.73 -10.88 -11.71
C LEU A 14 13.73 -9.52 -10.98
N SER A 15 14.67 -8.63 -11.30
CA SER A 15 14.78 -7.30 -10.67
C SER A 15 14.20 -6.17 -11.51
N SER A 16 13.83 -6.44 -12.77
CA SER A 16 13.36 -5.44 -13.74
C SER A 16 12.02 -5.82 -14.35
N LEU A 17 11.09 -6.27 -13.51
CA LEU A 17 9.72 -6.59 -13.92
C LEU A 17 8.93 -5.31 -14.19
N ASP A 18 8.33 -5.20 -15.38
CA ASP A 18 7.50 -4.05 -15.78
C ASP A 18 6.09 -4.10 -15.19
N ASN A 19 5.59 -5.31 -14.92
CA ASN A 19 4.23 -5.52 -14.45
C ASN A 19 4.19 -5.70 -12.93
N VAL A 20 3.43 -4.84 -12.26
CA VAL A 20 3.24 -4.90 -10.80
C VAL A 20 2.71 -6.27 -10.36
N SER A 21 1.80 -6.89 -11.11
CA SER A 21 1.24 -8.20 -10.74
C SER A 21 2.25 -9.35 -10.82
N GLU A 22 3.39 -9.13 -11.47
CA GLU A 22 4.48 -10.12 -11.55
C GLU A 22 5.48 -9.98 -10.40
N MET A 23 5.37 -8.92 -9.58
CA MET A 23 6.28 -8.69 -8.47
C MET A 23 6.09 -9.73 -7.35
N TYR A 24 7.17 -9.98 -6.61
CA TYR A 24 7.21 -10.95 -5.52
C TYR A 24 6.02 -10.91 -4.53
N PRO A 25 5.49 -9.73 -4.09
CA PRO A 25 4.35 -9.68 -3.18
C PRO A 25 3.10 -10.43 -3.67
N PHE A 26 2.90 -10.58 -4.99
CA PHE A 26 1.74 -11.27 -5.56
C PHE A 26 1.88 -12.80 -5.57
N PHE A 27 3.08 -13.34 -5.35
CA PHE A 27 3.35 -14.79 -5.30
C PHE A 27 3.67 -15.29 -3.89
N TYR A 28 4.00 -14.38 -2.99
CA TYR A 28 4.37 -14.71 -1.62
C TYR A 28 3.18 -15.32 -0.86
N ARG A 29 3.28 -16.61 -0.54
CA ARG A 29 2.29 -17.41 0.21
C ARG A 29 2.91 -18.00 1.49
N PRO A 30 3.17 -17.17 2.49
CA PRO A 30 3.70 -17.61 3.78
C PRO A 30 2.74 -18.53 4.54
N ILE A 31 3.31 -19.56 5.16
CA ILE A 31 2.58 -20.63 5.85
C ILE A 31 2.04 -20.16 7.21
N ASP A 32 2.81 -19.35 7.94
CA ASP A 32 2.47 -18.85 9.29
C ASP A 32 2.00 -17.39 9.29
N LEU A 33 1.43 -16.94 8.18
CA LEU A 33 1.02 -15.56 8.06
C LEU A 33 -0.34 -15.36 8.73
N SER A 34 -0.33 -15.23 10.05
CA SER A 34 -1.45 -14.64 10.77
C SER A 34 -1.50 -13.12 10.51
N LEU A 35 -1.66 -12.71 9.25
CA LEU A 35 -2.11 -11.36 8.88
C LEU A 35 -3.61 -11.23 9.17
N GLN A 36 -4.00 -11.48 10.42
CA GLN A 36 -5.32 -11.06 10.86
C GLN A 36 -5.27 -9.54 11.00
N ASP A 37 -5.98 -8.85 10.08
CA ASP A 37 -6.37 -7.44 10.19
C ASP A 37 -5.23 -6.38 10.18
N GLN A 38 -4.06 -6.66 9.58
CA GLN A 38 -3.00 -5.63 9.53
C GLN A 38 -3.26 -4.49 8.54
N TRP A 39 -4.08 -4.70 7.52
CA TRP A 39 -4.42 -3.64 6.56
C TRP A 39 -5.32 -2.56 7.19
N ASP A 40 -5.96 -2.86 8.33
CA ASP A 40 -6.80 -1.95 9.11
C ASP A 40 -6.10 -1.42 10.38
N LEU A 41 -4.76 -1.49 10.47
CA LEU A 41 -4.02 -0.99 11.65
C LEU A 41 -4.18 0.52 11.88
N SER A 42 -4.58 1.26 10.86
CA SER A 42 -4.84 2.69 10.96
C SER A 42 -5.82 3.16 9.90
N SER A 43 -6.97 3.66 10.33
CA SER A 43 -7.89 4.41 9.47
C SER A 43 -7.79 5.93 9.72
N PRO A 44 -8.04 6.77 8.70
CA PRO A 44 -8.20 8.22 8.88
C PRO A 44 -9.24 8.56 9.96
N GLU A 45 -10.30 7.77 10.08
CA GLU A 45 -11.36 7.86 11.07
C GLU A 45 -10.83 7.66 12.50
N GLU A 46 -10.05 6.60 12.72
CA GLU A 46 -9.45 6.32 14.03
C GLU A 46 -8.44 7.40 14.42
N HIS A 47 -7.62 7.84 13.46
CA HIS A 47 -6.66 8.92 13.68
C HIS A 47 -7.37 10.23 14.04
N TYR A 48 -8.40 10.60 13.28
CA TYR A 48 -9.20 11.79 13.55
C TYR A 48 -9.92 11.71 14.90
N ARG A 49 -10.45 10.53 15.28
CA ARG A 49 -11.09 10.32 16.59
C ARG A 49 -10.14 10.58 17.76
N GLN A 50 -8.87 10.20 17.63
CA GLN A 50 -7.85 10.45 18.65
C GLN A 50 -7.43 11.93 18.72
N LYS A 51 -7.69 12.70 17.66
CA LYS A 51 -7.29 14.10 17.48
C LYS A 51 -8.40 15.07 17.87
N THR A 52 -8.76 15.08 19.16
CA THR A 52 -9.85 15.92 19.70
C THR A 52 -9.65 17.41 19.46
N GLU A 53 -8.40 17.87 19.36
CA GLU A 53 -8.06 19.27 19.05
C GLU A 53 -8.56 19.74 17.68
N LEU A 54 -8.84 18.81 16.76
CA LEU A 54 -9.33 19.13 15.43
C LEU A 54 -10.84 19.34 15.40
N HIS A 55 -11.60 18.80 16.36
CA HIS A 55 -13.05 18.63 16.25
C HIS A 55 -13.85 19.93 16.31
N GLU A 56 -13.25 21.02 16.82
CA GLU A 56 -13.91 22.33 16.90
C GLU A 56 -13.89 23.09 15.58
N MET A 57 -12.87 22.86 14.74
CA MET A 57 -12.60 23.69 13.55
C MET A 57 -12.53 22.88 12.24
N TRP A 58 -12.25 21.59 12.34
CA TRP A 58 -12.03 20.70 11.21
C TRP A 58 -12.98 19.51 11.29
N ARG A 59 -13.22 18.85 10.14
CA ARG A 59 -14.05 17.66 10.07
C ARG A 59 -13.45 16.67 9.07
N LEU A 60 -13.60 15.38 9.34
CA LEU A 60 -13.32 14.39 8.31
C LEU A 60 -14.38 14.46 7.21
N SER A 61 -13.94 14.48 5.96
CA SER A 61 -14.72 14.61 4.74
C SER A 61 -14.49 13.42 3.82
N THR A 62 -15.55 12.97 3.16
CA THR A 62 -15.53 11.89 2.16
C THR A 62 -15.64 12.43 0.74
N VAL A 63 -15.31 13.71 0.53
CA VAL A 63 -15.41 14.37 -0.79
C VAL A 63 -14.55 13.68 -1.86
N ASN A 64 -13.45 13.03 -1.46
CA ASN A 64 -12.56 12.31 -2.36
C ASN A 64 -12.79 10.79 -2.36
N LYS A 65 -13.94 10.30 -1.86
CA LYS A 65 -14.22 8.86 -1.70
C LYS A 65 -14.00 8.05 -2.98
N ASP A 66 -14.36 8.63 -4.12
CA ASP A 66 -14.23 8.00 -5.44
C ASP A 66 -13.01 8.52 -6.22
N TYR A 67 -12.06 9.19 -5.54
CA TYR A 67 -10.82 9.74 -6.11
C TYR A 67 -11.02 10.79 -7.22
N SER A 68 -12.23 11.33 -7.36
CA SER A 68 -12.61 12.27 -8.42
C SER A 68 -12.08 13.69 -8.21
N VAL A 69 -11.80 14.08 -6.96
CA VAL A 69 -11.25 15.41 -6.62
C VAL A 69 -9.74 15.41 -6.80
N CYS A 70 -9.06 14.40 -6.25
CA CYS A 70 -7.62 14.24 -6.39
C CYS A 70 -7.23 12.75 -6.33
N PRO A 71 -6.77 12.16 -7.45
CA PRO A 71 -6.44 10.74 -7.53
C PRO A 71 -5.28 10.28 -6.63
N SER A 72 -4.39 11.21 -6.26
CA SER A 72 -3.24 10.92 -5.41
C SER A 72 -3.50 11.14 -3.92
N TYR A 73 -4.69 11.61 -3.55
CA TYR A 73 -5.08 11.82 -2.15
C TYR A 73 -5.91 10.63 -1.63
N PRO A 74 -5.93 10.41 -0.30
CA PRO A 74 -6.78 9.40 0.31
C PRO A 74 -8.29 9.65 0.07
N PRO A 75 -9.14 8.63 0.23
CA PRO A 75 -10.58 8.75 0.06
C PRO A 75 -11.26 9.61 1.14
N ALA A 76 -10.70 9.63 2.35
CA ALA A 76 -11.13 10.47 3.46
C ALA A 76 -10.04 11.52 3.78
N VAL A 77 -10.43 12.78 3.89
CA VAL A 77 -9.53 13.93 4.09
C VAL A 77 -10.12 14.88 5.14
N ILE A 78 -9.28 15.61 5.87
CA ILE A 78 -9.69 16.60 6.88
C ILE A 78 -9.72 18.00 6.26
#